data_AF-A0A1B8VFS4-F1
#
_entry.id   AF-A0A1B8VFS4-F1
#
_cell.length_a   1.000
_cell.length_b   1.000
_cell.length_c   1.000
_cell.angle_alpha   90.00
_cell.angle_beta   90.00
_cell.angle_gamma   90.00
#
_symmetry.space_group_name_H-M   'P 1'
#
loop_
_entity.id
_entity.type
_entity.pdbx_description
1 polymer ?
#
loop_
_entity_poly.entity_id
_entity_poly.type
_entity_poly.pdbx_seq_one_letter_code
_entity_poly.pdbx_strand_id
1 'polypeptide(L)'
;MKRILSILLLAFCVNVSAAVDYTWTSLAIPDETSTSGLPEAIPCITQKAPDGKPLLRCTWLEMSRDVLIWDAQRQQDVRYRNQVSGTCLRGKCRTSNAIVGEWNQDGFFLLSIWYRIGISSDGKAVAYRIDTSRQVSYAEAGTLLYQFYLDIGVPDDHLVPTFDGRYEGGYVAWQAQRGGVQAGASPSSGPSDQSEWPEVTSAWCNPRMDDECYINNQRVPVADLGKWLPAVAESNIDQIGGYCETILCFDKDNQPAGYLLQ
;
A
#
# COMPACT_ATOMS: atom_id res chain seq x y z
N MET A 1 -7.06 40.12 62.41
CA MET A 1 -7.52 40.15 61.01
C MET A 1 -6.32 39.91 60.08
N LYS A 2 -6.14 38.71 59.55
CA LYS A 2 -5.16 38.41 58.49
C LYS A 2 -5.88 37.56 57.43
N ARG A 3 -6.04 38.14 56.24
CA ARG A 3 -6.76 37.57 55.10
C ARG A 3 -5.86 36.51 54.44
N ILE A 4 -6.39 35.30 54.27
CA ILE A 4 -5.76 34.22 53.51
C ILE A 4 -6.17 34.45 52.04
N LEU A 5 -5.23 34.92 51.20
CA LEU A 5 -5.39 34.91 49.75
C LEU A 5 -4.99 33.50 49.26
N SER A 6 -5.97 32.69 48.87
CA SER A 6 -5.73 31.48 48.07
C SER A 6 -5.69 31.88 46.60
N ILE A 7 -4.52 31.78 45.97
CA ILE A 7 -4.35 31.92 44.53
C ILE A 7 -4.55 30.53 43.93
N LEU A 8 -5.73 30.29 43.36
CA LEU A 8 -6.01 29.12 42.51
C LEU A 8 -5.36 29.37 41.14
N LEU A 9 -4.17 28.83 40.92
CA LEU A 9 -3.62 28.67 39.57
C LEU A 9 -4.44 27.60 38.84
N LEU A 10 -5.34 28.02 37.97
CA LEU A 10 -5.86 27.16 36.91
C LEU A 10 -4.74 26.93 35.89
N ALA A 11 -4.08 25.78 35.99
CA ALA A 11 -3.28 25.25 34.90
C ALA A 11 -4.22 24.87 33.74
N PHE A 12 -4.33 25.75 32.74
CA PHE A 12 -4.88 25.38 31.44
C PHE A 12 -3.90 24.40 30.79
N CYS A 13 -4.16 23.10 30.91
CA CYS A 13 -3.57 22.11 30.02
C CYS A 13 -4.19 22.32 28.64
N VAL A 14 -3.54 23.15 27.83
CA VAL A 14 -3.79 23.16 26.38
C VAL A 14 -3.25 21.83 25.87
N ASN A 15 -4.13 20.87 25.61
CA ASN A 15 -3.77 19.70 24.82
C ASN A 15 -3.57 20.18 23.38
N VAL A 16 -2.38 20.72 23.11
CA VAL A 16 -1.86 20.82 21.76
C VAL A 16 -1.70 19.38 21.29
N SER A 17 -2.65 18.89 20.50
CA SER A 17 -2.37 17.78 19.61
C SER A 17 -1.27 18.28 18.68
N ALA A 18 -0.01 17.98 19.01
CA ALA A 18 1.11 18.28 18.16
C ALA A 18 0.82 17.62 16.81
N ALA A 19 0.60 18.43 15.78
CA ALA A 19 0.82 17.97 14.42
C ALA A 19 2.27 17.51 14.41
N VAL A 20 2.44 16.21 14.25
CA VAL A 20 3.73 15.58 14.41
C VAL A 20 4.57 15.91 13.18
N ASP A 21 5.27 17.03 13.26
CA ASP A 21 6.19 17.55 12.26
C ASP A 21 7.58 17.00 12.58
N TYR A 22 7.86 15.77 12.14
CA TYR A 22 9.21 15.22 12.22
C TYR A 22 10.01 15.70 11.01
N THR A 23 11.03 16.52 11.26
CA THR A 23 12.13 16.71 10.31
C THR A 23 12.83 15.37 10.11
N TRP A 24 12.41 14.63 9.09
CA TRP A 24 12.87 13.28 8.75
C TRP A 24 14.31 13.26 8.19
N THR A 25 15.28 13.72 8.97
CA THR A 25 16.68 13.87 8.55
C THR A 25 17.41 12.53 8.32
N SER A 26 16.81 11.40 8.70
CA SER A 26 17.40 10.06 8.57
C SER A 26 16.69 9.13 7.58
N LEU A 27 15.60 9.56 6.92
CA LEU A 27 14.94 8.73 5.91
C LEU A 27 15.75 8.69 4.61
N ALA A 28 15.83 7.51 4.01
CA ALA A 28 16.28 7.35 2.63
C ALA A 28 15.13 7.76 1.69
N ILE A 29 14.78 9.05 1.69
CA ILE A 29 13.71 9.57 0.85
C ILE A 29 14.06 9.27 -0.61
N PRO A 30 13.19 8.57 -1.36
CA PRO A 30 13.49 8.20 -2.73
C PRO A 30 13.75 9.43 -3.59
N ASP A 31 14.55 9.24 -4.63
CA ASP A 31 14.74 10.25 -5.64
C ASP A 31 13.45 10.42 -6.45
N GLU A 32 12.67 11.43 -6.08
CA GLU A 32 11.39 11.77 -6.73
C GLU A 32 11.57 12.48 -8.08
N THR A 33 12.75 12.41 -8.71
CA THR A 33 12.95 12.84 -10.11
C THR A 33 12.32 11.89 -11.13
N SER A 34 11.96 10.67 -10.70
CA SER A 34 11.27 9.66 -11.53
C SER A 34 10.26 8.84 -10.72
N THR A 35 9.58 7.89 -11.37
CA THR A 35 8.70 6.91 -10.70
C THR A 35 9.47 5.81 -9.96
N SER A 36 10.77 5.69 -10.17
CA SER A 36 11.61 4.62 -9.62
C SER A 36 11.65 4.66 -8.10
N GLY A 37 11.50 3.50 -7.45
CA GLY A 37 11.52 3.37 -5.99
C GLY A 37 10.26 3.88 -5.27
N LEU A 38 9.25 4.36 -5.99
CA LEU A 38 7.96 4.74 -5.43
C LEU A 38 6.99 3.54 -5.44
N PRO A 39 6.05 3.42 -4.49
CA PRO A 39 5.08 2.33 -4.49
C PRO A 39 4.17 2.38 -5.71
N GLU A 40 3.71 1.22 -6.21
CA GLU A 40 2.82 1.19 -7.39
C GLU A 40 1.47 1.85 -7.12
N ALA A 41 1.00 1.78 -5.87
CA ALA A 41 -0.27 2.33 -5.45
C ALA A 41 -0.20 2.87 -4.02
N ILE A 42 -0.96 3.92 -3.75
CA ILE A 42 -1.09 4.56 -2.44
C ILE A 42 -2.59 4.63 -2.08
N PRO A 43 -3.01 4.16 -0.89
CA PRO A 43 -4.37 4.37 -0.42
C PRO A 43 -4.66 5.88 -0.30
N CYS A 44 -5.84 6.30 -0.75
CA CYS A 44 -6.32 7.64 -0.46
C CYS A 44 -7.23 7.63 0.77
N ILE A 45 -7.22 8.73 1.53
CA ILE A 45 -8.16 8.94 2.64
C ILE A 45 -8.99 10.19 2.43
N THR A 46 -10.21 10.17 2.96
CA THR A 46 -11.07 11.35 2.98
C THR A 46 -10.97 12.03 4.34
N GLN A 47 -10.57 13.29 4.33
CA GLN A 47 -10.52 14.16 5.51
C GLN A 47 -11.43 15.36 5.28
N LYS A 48 -11.65 16.17 6.32
CA LYS A 48 -12.28 17.49 6.18
C LYS A 48 -11.21 18.55 5.96
N ALA A 49 -11.35 19.33 4.89
CA ALA A 49 -10.58 20.54 4.71
C ALA A 49 -10.94 21.59 5.80
N PRO A 50 -10.13 22.65 5.98
CA PRO A 50 -10.43 23.73 6.92
C PRO A 50 -11.78 24.42 6.68
N ASP A 51 -12.28 24.42 5.44
CA ASP A 51 -13.59 24.96 5.06
C ASP A 51 -14.74 23.95 5.23
N GLY A 52 -14.45 22.76 5.80
CA GLY A 52 -15.41 21.70 6.06
C GLY A 52 -15.73 20.80 4.86
N LYS A 53 -15.21 21.11 3.67
CA LYS A 53 -15.44 20.28 2.47
C LYS A 53 -14.61 18.99 2.51
N PRO A 54 -15.05 17.93 1.80
CA PRO A 54 -14.25 16.72 1.63
C PRO A 54 -12.90 17.06 0.97
N LEU A 55 -11.82 16.52 1.56
CA LEU A 55 -10.46 16.53 1.04
C LEU A 55 -10.00 15.09 0.85
N LEU A 56 -9.82 14.69 -0.39
CA LEU A 56 -9.23 13.40 -0.74
C LEU A 56 -7.69 13.53 -0.71
N ARG A 57 -7.04 12.94 0.27
CA ARG A 57 -5.58 12.94 0.39
C ARG A 57 -5.01 11.62 -0.14
N CYS A 58 -4.24 11.71 -1.22
CA CYS A 58 -3.63 10.61 -1.97
C CYS A 58 -2.11 10.80 -2.00
N THR A 59 -1.48 10.98 -0.84
CA THR A 59 -0.05 11.30 -0.72
C THR A 59 0.64 10.33 0.21
N TRP A 60 1.82 9.85 -0.18
CA TRP A 60 2.66 9.03 0.70
C TRP A 60 3.40 9.87 1.76
N LEU A 61 3.58 11.18 1.53
CA LEU A 61 4.20 12.11 2.48
C LEU A 61 3.15 13.07 3.06
N GLU A 62 3.29 13.45 4.34
CA GLU A 62 2.41 14.43 4.99
C GLU A 62 2.62 15.83 4.43
N MET A 63 3.85 16.32 4.54
CA MET A 63 4.21 17.67 4.13
C MET A 63 4.77 17.66 2.71
N SER A 64 4.35 18.61 1.89
CA SER A 64 4.93 18.78 0.57
C SER A 64 6.38 19.28 0.69
N ARG A 65 7.26 18.80 -0.17
CA ARG A 65 8.63 19.28 -0.33
C ARG A 65 8.90 19.69 -1.77
N ASP A 66 9.99 20.42 -1.95
CA ASP A 66 10.50 20.75 -3.27
C ASP A 66 11.39 19.61 -3.79
N VAL A 67 11.28 19.33 -5.08
CA VAL A 67 12.10 18.40 -5.85
C VAL A 67 12.63 19.17 -7.06
N LEU A 68 13.92 19.02 -7.35
CA LEU A 68 14.54 19.60 -8.52
C LEU A 68 14.50 18.56 -9.64
N ILE A 69 13.81 18.87 -10.73
CA ILE A 69 13.70 17.99 -11.90
C ILE A 69 14.34 18.71 -13.08
N TRP A 70 15.28 18.06 -13.74
CA TRP A 70 15.93 18.58 -14.94
C TRP A 70 14.92 18.76 -16.07
N ASP A 71 14.77 20.00 -16.56
CA ASP A 71 13.94 20.32 -17.71
C ASP A 71 14.82 20.39 -18.97
N ALA A 72 14.71 19.37 -19.83
CA ALA A 72 15.49 19.28 -21.05
C ALA A 72 15.18 20.39 -22.07
N GLN A 73 13.99 21.02 -22.03
CA GLN A 73 13.66 22.13 -22.92
C GLN A 73 14.30 23.44 -22.44
N ARG A 74 14.32 23.66 -21.12
CA ARG A 74 14.89 24.86 -20.50
C ARG A 74 16.38 24.75 -20.19
N GLN A 75 16.95 23.54 -20.29
CA GLN A 75 18.35 23.22 -19.98
C GLN A 75 18.75 23.66 -18.55
N GLN A 76 17.86 23.45 -17.60
CA GLN A 76 18.08 23.79 -16.18
C GLN A 76 17.21 22.93 -15.26
N ASP A 77 17.61 22.84 -13.99
CA ASP A 77 16.75 22.28 -12.95
C ASP A 77 15.57 23.18 -12.65
N VAL A 78 14.37 22.62 -12.71
CA VAL A 78 13.14 23.30 -12.35
C VAL A 78 12.64 22.74 -11.03
N ARG A 79 12.27 23.65 -10.13
CA ARG A 79 11.74 23.31 -8.82
C ARG A 79 10.25 23.00 -8.92
N TYR A 80 9.88 21.78 -8.54
CA TYR A 80 8.50 21.33 -8.44
C TYR A 80 8.17 20.99 -6.99
N ARG A 81 6.92 21.25 -6.60
CA ARG A 81 6.38 20.70 -5.36
C ARG A 81 5.99 19.25 -5.62
N ASN A 82 6.38 18.32 -4.74
CA ASN A 82 6.11 16.89 -4.91
C ASN A 82 4.65 16.46 -4.65
N GLN A 83 3.79 17.43 -4.41
CA GLN A 83 2.35 17.24 -4.27
C GLN A 83 1.61 18.31 -5.08
N VAL A 84 0.55 17.91 -5.76
CA VAL A 84 -0.37 18.78 -6.47
C VAL A 84 -1.73 18.77 -5.79
N SER A 85 -2.44 19.90 -5.92
CA SER A 85 -3.81 20.03 -5.43
C SER A 85 -4.76 20.37 -6.57
N GLY A 86 -6.04 20.08 -6.35
CA GLY A 86 -7.09 20.40 -7.31
C GLY A 86 -8.47 20.06 -6.77
N THR A 87 -9.40 19.87 -7.69
CA THR A 87 -10.81 19.60 -7.35
C THR A 87 -11.33 18.42 -8.15
N CYS A 88 -12.03 17.52 -7.48
CA CYS A 88 -12.89 16.51 -8.11
C CYS A 88 -14.29 17.10 -8.24
N LEU A 89 -14.82 17.12 -9.47
CA LEU A 89 -16.18 17.56 -9.78
C LEU A 89 -16.80 16.60 -10.79
N ARG A 90 -17.96 16.05 -10.44
CA ARG A 90 -18.76 15.16 -11.31
C ARG A 90 -17.96 13.98 -11.86
N GLY A 91 -17.23 13.29 -11.00
CA GLY A 91 -16.48 12.08 -11.38
C GLY A 91 -15.07 12.33 -11.91
N LYS A 92 -14.64 13.58 -12.12
CA LYS A 92 -13.33 13.89 -12.72
C LYS A 92 -12.51 14.82 -11.83
N CYS A 93 -11.27 14.45 -11.55
CA CYS A 93 -10.33 15.21 -10.72
C CYS A 93 -9.35 16.00 -11.60
N ARG A 94 -9.30 17.31 -11.39
CA ARG A 94 -8.53 18.24 -12.22
C ARG A 94 -7.62 19.14 -11.40
N THR A 95 -6.41 19.34 -11.91
CA THR A 95 -5.55 20.47 -11.56
C THR A 95 -5.83 21.62 -12.55
N SER A 96 -5.10 22.74 -12.44
CA SER A 96 -5.23 23.84 -13.41
C SER A 96 -4.87 23.43 -14.84
N ASN A 97 -4.05 22.38 -15.00
CA ASN A 97 -3.39 22.07 -16.27
C ASN A 97 -3.70 20.66 -16.80
N ALA A 98 -4.32 19.78 -16.01
CA ALA A 98 -4.57 18.39 -16.40
C ALA A 98 -5.75 17.75 -15.65
N ILE A 99 -6.32 16.71 -16.26
CA ILE A 99 -7.12 15.71 -15.55
C ILE A 99 -6.14 14.70 -14.95
N VAL A 100 -6.24 14.47 -13.65
CA VAL A 100 -5.31 13.60 -12.89
C VAL A 100 -5.99 12.35 -12.35
N GLY A 101 -7.24 12.08 -12.74
CA GLY A 101 -7.95 10.87 -12.34
C GLY A 101 -9.46 11.03 -12.21
N GLU A 102 -10.08 10.01 -11.62
CA GLU A 102 -11.53 9.91 -11.48
C GLU A 102 -11.92 9.57 -10.05
N TRP A 103 -12.85 10.34 -9.49
CA TRP A 103 -13.44 10.09 -8.18
C TRP A 103 -14.86 10.64 -8.13
N ASN A 104 -15.77 9.85 -7.56
CA ASN A 104 -17.21 10.09 -7.61
C ASN A 104 -17.72 11.12 -6.58
N GLN A 105 -16.90 11.50 -5.60
CA GLN A 105 -17.24 12.52 -4.62
C GLN A 105 -16.66 13.88 -5.01
N ASP A 106 -17.51 14.91 -4.99
CA ASP A 106 -17.07 16.28 -5.19
C ASP A 106 -16.29 16.79 -3.98
N GLY A 107 -15.15 17.45 -4.22
CA GLY A 107 -14.26 17.90 -3.15
C GLY A 107 -12.88 18.32 -3.64
N PHE A 108 -12.02 18.68 -2.69
CA PHE A 108 -10.61 18.95 -2.97
C PHE A 108 -9.81 17.65 -2.98
N PHE A 109 -8.65 17.67 -3.62
CA PHE A 109 -7.67 16.59 -3.47
C PHE A 109 -6.25 17.11 -3.27
N LEU A 110 -5.41 16.27 -2.65
CA LEU A 110 -3.96 16.34 -2.65
C LEU A 110 -3.39 15.04 -3.21
N LEU A 111 -2.42 15.13 -4.11
CA LEU A 111 -1.89 13.99 -4.87
C LEU A 111 -0.38 14.11 -5.06
N SER A 112 0.37 13.02 -4.86
CA SER A 112 1.80 12.97 -5.18
C SER A 112 2.05 13.06 -6.69
N ILE A 113 3.07 13.79 -7.13
CA ILE A 113 3.29 14.17 -8.55
C ILE A 113 3.37 13.02 -9.56
N TRP A 114 3.77 11.82 -9.11
CA TRP A 114 3.94 10.63 -9.96
C TRP A 114 2.71 9.71 -9.99
N TYR A 115 1.56 10.20 -9.53
CA TYR A 115 0.36 9.39 -9.36
C TYR A 115 -0.85 10.00 -10.06
N ARG A 116 -1.83 9.14 -10.35
CA ARG A 116 -3.17 9.47 -10.80
C ARG A 116 -4.21 8.90 -9.84
N ILE A 117 -5.31 9.60 -9.64
CA ILE A 117 -6.44 9.13 -8.82
C ILE A 117 -7.23 8.07 -9.60
N GLY A 118 -7.50 6.94 -8.96
CA GLY A 118 -8.35 5.88 -9.50
C GLY A 118 -9.15 5.20 -8.40
N ILE A 119 -9.83 4.13 -8.82
CA ILE A 119 -10.70 3.33 -7.97
C ILE A 119 -10.07 1.93 -7.86
N SER A 120 -9.90 1.45 -6.63
CA SER A 120 -9.44 0.09 -6.35
C SER A 120 -10.47 -0.96 -6.77
N SER A 121 -10.05 -2.23 -6.80
CA SER A 121 -10.95 -3.35 -7.14
C SER A 121 -12.14 -3.50 -6.17
N ASP A 122 -12.00 -2.98 -4.94
CA ASP A 122 -13.03 -2.93 -3.89
C ASP A 122 -13.72 -1.56 -3.78
N GLY A 123 -13.55 -0.68 -4.77
CA GLY A 123 -14.36 0.54 -4.91
C GLY A 123 -13.90 1.76 -4.11
N LYS A 124 -12.72 1.71 -3.47
CA LYS A 124 -12.15 2.81 -2.71
C LYS A 124 -11.18 3.66 -3.55
N ALA A 125 -10.91 4.88 -3.10
CA ALA A 125 -9.98 5.76 -3.78
C ALA A 125 -8.52 5.30 -3.56
N VAL A 126 -7.77 5.18 -4.65
CA VAL A 126 -6.35 4.83 -4.65
C VAL A 126 -5.61 5.73 -5.64
N ALA A 127 -4.39 6.15 -5.27
CA ALA A 127 -3.46 6.79 -6.18
C ALA A 127 -2.62 5.70 -6.87
N TYR A 128 -2.71 5.58 -8.20
CA TYR A 128 -1.88 4.67 -8.99
C TYR A 128 -0.69 5.42 -9.56
N ARG A 129 0.50 4.83 -9.50
CA ARG A 129 1.70 5.38 -10.16
C ARG A 129 1.41 5.53 -11.66
N ILE A 130 1.87 6.60 -12.30
CA ILE A 130 1.47 6.92 -13.69
C ILE A 130 1.86 5.85 -14.71
N ASP A 131 2.84 5.01 -14.41
CA ASP A 131 3.35 3.93 -15.25
C ASP A 131 2.71 2.55 -14.93
N THR A 132 1.79 2.47 -13.96
CA THR A 132 1.08 1.22 -13.64
C THR A 132 -0.31 1.16 -14.26
N SER A 133 -0.63 0.00 -14.83
CA SER A 133 -1.96 -0.36 -15.32
C SER A 133 -2.71 -1.32 -14.39
N ARG A 134 -2.00 -1.95 -13.45
CA ARG A 134 -2.55 -3.00 -12.58
C ARG A 134 -3.48 -2.38 -11.54
N GLN A 135 -4.72 -2.87 -11.49
CA GLN A 135 -5.65 -2.51 -10.44
C GLN A 135 -5.34 -3.34 -9.18
N VAL A 136 -5.40 -2.68 -8.03
CA VAL A 136 -5.15 -3.29 -6.70
C VAL A 136 -6.36 -3.09 -5.81
N SER A 137 -6.49 -3.92 -4.77
CA SER A 137 -7.43 -3.66 -3.67
C SER A 137 -6.94 -2.51 -2.79
N TYR A 138 -7.82 -1.90 -2.01
CA TYR A 138 -7.42 -0.86 -1.06
C TYR A 138 -6.44 -1.38 0.00
N ALA A 139 -6.67 -2.60 0.49
CA ALA A 139 -5.78 -3.26 1.45
C ALA A 139 -4.40 -3.54 0.87
N GLU A 140 -4.32 -3.94 -0.40
CA GLU A 140 -3.07 -4.15 -1.11
C GLU A 140 -2.31 -2.83 -1.32
N ALA A 141 -3.00 -1.75 -1.70
CA ALA A 141 -2.38 -0.41 -1.74
C ALA A 141 -1.80 -0.03 -0.36
N GLY A 142 -2.52 -0.36 0.73
CA GLY A 142 -2.00 -0.23 2.09
C GLY A 142 -0.72 -1.03 2.33
N THR A 143 -0.67 -2.28 1.88
CA THR A 143 0.55 -3.12 1.98
C THR A 143 1.72 -2.54 1.21
N LEU A 144 1.50 -2.07 -0.02
CA LEU A 144 2.52 -1.43 -0.85
C LEU A 144 3.08 -0.17 -0.18
N LEU A 145 2.21 0.67 0.37
CA LEU A 145 2.63 1.87 1.10
C LEU A 145 3.38 1.54 2.40
N TYR A 146 2.89 0.57 3.16
CA TYR A 146 3.53 0.15 4.41
C TYR A 146 4.92 -0.42 4.16
N GLN A 147 5.08 -1.28 3.15
CA GLN A 147 6.37 -1.82 2.74
C GLN A 147 7.31 -0.71 2.29
N PHE A 148 6.82 0.23 1.48
CA PHE A 148 7.61 1.38 1.07
C PHE A 148 8.14 2.19 2.26
N TYR A 149 7.36 2.37 3.32
CA TYR A 149 7.85 3.04 4.54
C TYR A 149 8.96 2.26 5.25
N LEU A 150 8.89 0.94 5.28
CA LEU A 150 9.98 0.09 5.78
C LEU A 150 11.24 0.27 4.93
N ASP A 151 11.08 0.23 3.60
CA ASP A 151 12.20 0.28 2.65
C ASP A 151 12.96 1.61 2.70
N ILE A 152 12.26 2.73 2.94
CA ILE A 152 12.89 4.06 3.09
C ILE A 152 13.40 4.34 4.52
N GLY A 153 13.24 3.37 5.42
CA GLY A 153 13.77 3.41 6.79
C GLY A 153 12.96 4.25 7.77
N VAL A 154 11.62 4.28 7.65
CA VAL A 154 10.76 4.87 8.69
C VAL A 154 10.98 4.13 10.00
N PRO A 155 11.40 4.82 11.10
CA PRO A 155 11.59 4.18 12.39
C PRO A 155 10.31 3.51 12.91
N ASP A 156 10.46 2.36 13.58
CA ASP A 156 9.34 1.54 14.07
C ASP A 156 8.36 2.33 14.95
N ASP A 157 8.86 3.25 15.76
CA ASP A 157 8.06 4.12 16.65
C ASP A 157 7.29 5.21 15.90
N HIS A 158 7.59 5.43 14.62
CA HIS A 158 6.92 6.39 13.75
C HIS A 158 6.13 5.74 12.60
N LEU A 159 6.33 4.45 12.35
CA LEU A 159 5.72 3.74 11.24
C LEU A 159 4.18 3.72 11.32
N VAL A 160 3.63 3.27 12.46
CA VAL A 160 2.18 3.22 12.67
C VAL A 160 1.54 4.62 12.63
N PRO A 161 2.03 5.63 13.39
CA PRO A 161 1.47 6.99 13.31
C PRO A 161 1.53 7.60 11.91
N THR A 162 2.60 7.32 11.15
CA THR A 162 2.72 7.80 9.76
C THR A 162 1.66 7.15 8.89
N PHE A 163 1.55 5.82 8.95
CA PHE A 163 0.59 5.04 8.17
C PHE A 163 -0.87 5.37 8.49
N ASP A 164 -1.19 5.66 9.75
CA ASP A 164 -2.55 6.01 10.20
C ASP A 164 -3.13 7.21 9.45
N GLY A 165 -2.29 8.18 9.10
CA GLY A 165 -2.72 9.34 8.32
C GLY A 165 -2.85 9.08 6.81
N ARG A 166 -2.73 7.82 6.35
CA ARG A 166 -2.75 7.44 4.93
C ARG A 166 -3.66 6.26 4.63
N TYR A 167 -4.17 5.58 5.65
CA TYR A 167 -5.11 4.49 5.48
C TYR A 167 -6.42 4.79 6.20
N GLU A 168 -7.56 4.54 5.55
CA GLU A 168 -8.86 4.76 6.17
C GLU A 168 -9.07 3.80 7.36
N GLY A 169 -9.19 4.37 8.57
CA GLY A 169 -9.22 3.61 9.82
C GLY A 169 -7.86 3.19 10.37
N GLY A 170 -6.77 3.62 9.71
CA GLY A 170 -5.39 3.44 10.12
C GLY A 170 -4.88 2.00 10.08
N TYR A 171 -3.74 1.78 10.73
CA TYR A 171 -3.00 0.52 10.80
C TYR A 171 -3.86 -0.62 11.32
N VAL A 172 -4.69 -0.38 12.34
CA VAL A 172 -5.59 -1.41 12.89
C VAL A 172 -6.62 -1.85 11.86
N ALA A 173 -7.24 -0.92 11.14
CA ALA A 173 -8.21 -1.25 10.10
C ALA A 173 -7.53 -1.96 8.92
N TRP A 174 -6.34 -1.52 8.53
CA TRP A 174 -5.54 -2.20 7.51
C TRP A 174 -5.15 -3.61 7.94
N GLN A 175 -4.66 -3.83 9.16
CA GLN A 175 -4.35 -5.16 9.69
C GLN A 175 -5.59 -6.05 9.73
N ALA A 176 -6.75 -5.51 10.09
CA ALA A 176 -8.00 -6.27 10.05
C ALA A 176 -8.46 -6.58 8.61
N GLN A 177 -8.17 -5.72 7.64
CA GLN A 177 -8.52 -5.93 6.23
C GLN A 177 -7.52 -6.84 5.53
N ARG A 178 -6.23 -6.74 5.81
CA ARG A 178 -5.18 -7.67 5.35
C ARG A 178 -5.34 -9.03 6.04
N GLY A 179 -5.62 -9.02 7.33
CA GLY A 179 -5.97 -10.18 8.13
C GLY A 179 -7.34 -10.75 7.76
N GLY A 180 -8.25 -9.94 7.20
CA GLY A 180 -9.53 -10.34 6.59
C GLY A 180 -9.39 -10.78 5.14
N VAL A 181 -8.32 -10.42 4.44
CA VAL A 181 -7.86 -11.09 3.23
C VAL A 181 -7.19 -12.44 3.59
N GLN A 182 -6.82 -12.63 4.87
CA GLN A 182 -6.48 -13.93 5.48
C GLN A 182 -7.62 -14.57 6.33
N ALA A 183 -8.78 -13.92 6.51
CA ALA A 183 -9.87 -14.40 7.38
C ALA A 183 -11.29 -14.11 6.83
N GLY A 184 -11.41 -13.88 5.51
CA GLY A 184 -12.61 -13.30 4.92
C GLY A 184 -12.59 -13.26 3.39
N ALA A 185 -12.08 -14.32 2.74
CA ALA A 185 -12.72 -14.84 1.53
C ALA A 185 -13.75 -15.89 1.95
N SER A 186 -14.80 -15.43 2.64
CA SER A 186 -16.03 -16.17 2.87
C SER A 186 -17.18 -15.21 2.60
N PRO A 187 -17.85 -15.29 1.45
CA PRO A 187 -19.23 -14.90 1.31
C PRO A 187 -20.08 -16.14 1.59
N SER A 188 -20.73 -16.19 2.75
CA SER A 188 -21.86 -17.09 2.93
C SER A 188 -23.02 -16.58 2.08
N SER A 189 -23.26 -17.23 0.95
CA SER A 189 -24.61 -17.50 0.44
C SER A 189 -24.50 -18.65 -0.56
N GLY A 190 -25.05 -19.81 -0.19
CA GLY A 190 -24.83 -21.09 -0.88
C GLY A 190 -25.27 -21.15 -2.35
N PRO A 191 -25.01 -22.28 -3.05
CA PRO A 191 -24.40 -23.51 -2.54
C PRO A 191 -22.87 -23.46 -2.60
N SER A 192 -22.30 -23.82 -1.45
CA SER A 192 -20.91 -24.08 -1.14
C SER A 192 -20.27 -25.13 -2.05
N ASP A 193 -19.03 -24.88 -2.48
CA ASP A 193 -17.88 -25.78 -2.26
C ASP A 193 -16.68 -25.31 -3.09
N GLN A 194 -15.69 -24.71 -2.42
CA GLN A 194 -14.27 -25.10 -2.52
C GLN A 194 -13.50 -24.35 -1.41
N SER A 195 -13.64 -24.91 -0.21
CA SER A 195 -12.77 -24.69 0.94
C SER A 195 -11.32 -25.03 0.62
N GLU A 196 -10.41 -24.41 1.38
CA GLU A 196 -9.06 -24.88 1.73
C GLU A 196 -8.31 -25.70 0.68
N TRP A 197 -7.21 -25.13 0.19
CA TRP A 197 -6.18 -25.89 -0.54
C TRP A 197 -5.98 -27.25 0.15
N PRO A 198 -6.07 -28.36 -0.58
CA PRO A 198 -5.88 -29.69 0.01
C PRO A 198 -4.57 -29.72 0.78
N GLU A 199 -4.51 -30.40 1.92
CA GLU A 199 -3.27 -30.56 2.67
C GLU A 199 -2.19 -31.18 1.78
N VAL A 200 -1.15 -30.41 1.46
CA VAL A 200 -0.04 -30.87 0.62
C VAL A 200 1.13 -31.30 1.52
N THR A 201 1.34 -32.61 1.60
CA THR A 201 2.42 -33.24 2.38
C THR A 201 3.66 -33.54 1.54
N SER A 202 3.51 -33.66 0.22
CA SER A 202 4.61 -33.85 -0.71
C SER A 202 4.32 -33.20 -2.07
N ALA A 203 5.35 -32.60 -2.67
CA ALA A 203 5.28 -32.04 -4.01
C ALA A 203 6.62 -32.23 -4.72
N TRP A 204 6.62 -32.68 -5.97
CA TRP A 204 7.82 -32.70 -6.79
C TRP A 204 7.46 -32.63 -8.28
N CYS A 205 8.34 -32.07 -9.11
CA CYS A 205 8.20 -32.06 -10.57
C CYS A 205 9.46 -32.57 -11.25
N ASN A 206 9.30 -33.35 -12.31
CA ASN A 206 10.39 -33.93 -13.07
C ASN A 206 11.11 -32.86 -13.91
N PRO A 207 12.38 -32.50 -13.62
CA PRO A 207 13.08 -31.45 -14.35
C PRO A 207 13.47 -31.84 -15.78
N ARG A 208 13.23 -33.10 -16.20
CA ARG A 208 13.52 -33.59 -17.56
C ARG A 208 12.28 -33.73 -18.44
N MET A 209 11.08 -33.55 -17.89
CA MET A 209 9.82 -33.57 -18.64
C MET A 209 8.88 -32.48 -18.12
N ASP A 210 8.60 -31.49 -18.97
CA ASP A 210 7.98 -30.20 -18.60
C ASP A 210 6.55 -30.30 -17.99
N ASP A 211 5.89 -31.46 -18.08
CA ASP A 211 4.48 -31.67 -17.67
C ASP A 211 4.29 -32.81 -16.64
N GLU A 212 5.33 -33.16 -15.89
CA GLU A 212 5.25 -34.19 -14.86
C GLU A 212 5.45 -33.64 -13.45
N CYS A 213 4.36 -33.15 -12.85
CA CYS A 213 4.31 -32.81 -11.44
C CYS A 213 3.47 -33.81 -10.65
N TYR A 214 3.84 -34.00 -9.39
CA TYR A 214 3.13 -34.84 -8.45
C TYR A 214 2.88 -34.08 -7.15
N ILE A 215 1.64 -34.10 -6.67
CA ILE A 215 1.23 -33.59 -5.35
C ILE A 215 0.65 -34.77 -4.57
N ASN A 216 1.11 -35.02 -3.34
CA ASN A 216 0.68 -36.16 -2.53
C ASN A 216 0.70 -37.51 -3.29
N ASN A 217 1.77 -37.73 -4.06
CA ASN A 217 1.96 -38.89 -4.95
C ASN A 217 0.92 -39.05 -6.09
N GLN A 218 0.09 -38.03 -6.35
CA GLN A 218 -0.83 -38.00 -7.49
C GLN A 218 -0.28 -37.11 -8.59
N ARG A 219 -0.35 -37.57 -9.85
CA ARG A 219 0.10 -36.78 -11.00
C ARG A 219 -0.85 -35.59 -11.22
N VAL A 220 -0.29 -34.38 -11.28
CA VAL A 220 -1.01 -33.12 -11.46
C VAL A 220 -0.38 -32.37 -12.65
N PRO A 221 -1.17 -31.88 -13.62
CA PRO A 221 -0.68 -30.99 -14.68
C PRO A 221 -0.16 -29.67 -14.10
N VAL A 222 0.88 -29.09 -14.71
CA VAL A 222 1.45 -27.80 -14.28
C VAL A 222 0.40 -26.69 -14.20
N ALA A 223 -0.48 -26.60 -15.20
CA ALA A 223 -1.58 -25.62 -15.23
C ALA A 223 -2.58 -25.78 -14.06
N ASP A 224 -2.61 -26.95 -13.43
CA ASP A 224 -3.50 -27.28 -12.32
C ASP A 224 -2.80 -27.20 -10.95
N LEU A 225 -1.52 -26.84 -10.89
CA LEU A 225 -0.81 -26.64 -9.61
C LEU A 225 -1.46 -25.54 -8.77
N GLY A 226 -2.03 -24.53 -9.42
CA GLY A 226 -2.87 -23.51 -8.79
C GLY A 226 -4.20 -24.03 -8.21
N LYS A 227 -4.42 -25.35 -8.12
CA LYS A 227 -5.47 -25.99 -7.31
C LYS A 227 -4.94 -26.64 -6.03
N TRP A 228 -3.62 -26.78 -5.90
CA TRP A 228 -2.94 -27.45 -4.79
C TRP A 228 -2.00 -26.55 -3.99
N LEU A 229 -1.27 -25.67 -4.66
CA LEU A 229 -0.27 -24.79 -4.06
C LEU A 229 -0.49 -23.35 -4.51
N PRO A 230 -0.15 -22.35 -3.69
CA PRO A 230 -0.22 -20.96 -4.08
C PRO A 230 0.89 -20.57 -5.06
N ALA A 231 0.64 -19.58 -5.90
CA ALA A 231 1.68 -18.96 -6.71
C ALA A 231 2.57 -18.07 -5.83
N VAL A 232 3.90 -18.21 -5.97
CA VAL A 232 4.91 -17.49 -5.17
C VAL A 232 6.01 -16.94 -6.08
N ALA A 233 6.73 -15.93 -5.58
CA ALA A 233 7.95 -15.43 -6.22
C ALA A 233 9.17 -16.05 -5.53
N GLU A 234 10.23 -16.34 -6.29
CA GLU A 234 11.48 -16.92 -5.78
C GLU A 234 12.08 -16.08 -4.64
N SER A 235 12.03 -14.75 -4.77
CA SER A 235 12.49 -13.83 -3.73
C SER A 235 11.77 -13.98 -2.39
N ASN A 236 10.49 -14.37 -2.38
CA ASN A 236 9.72 -14.57 -1.14
C ASN A 236 10.15 -15.87 -0.44
N ILE A 237 10.62 -16.85 -1.23
CA ILE A 237 11.05 -18.16 -0.76
C ILE A 237 12.48 -18.06 -0.20
N ASP A 238 13.35 -17.30 -0.85
CA ASP A 238 14.70 -17.00 -0.34
C ASP A 238 14.65 -16.30 1.03
N GLN A 239 13.71 -15.37 1.22
CA GLN A 239 13.54 -14.62 2.48
C GLN A 239 13.16 -15.50 3.68
N ILE A 240 12.47 -16.61 3.45
CA ILE A 240 12.13 -17.58 4.50
C ILE A 240 13.18 -18.68 4.66
N GLY A 241 14.31 -18.58 3.96
CA GLY A 241 15.37 -19.60 3.94
C GLY A 241 14.97 -20.88 3.19
N GLY A 242 13.97 -20.78 2.32
CA GLY A 242 13.53 -21.84 1.43
C GLY A 242 14.32 -21.86 0.12
N TYR A 243 13.87 -22.66 -0.83
CA TYR A 243 14.43 -22.73 -2.19
C TYR A 243 13.36 -23.19 -3.19
N CYS A 244 13.60 -22.92 -4.47
CA CYS A 244 12.74 -23.41 -5.55
C CYS A 244 13.46 -24.44 -6.41
N GLU A 245 12.75 -25.52 -6.78
CA GLU A 245 13.19 -26.51 -7.76
C GLU A 245 12.26 -26.50 -8.97
N THR A 246 12.81 -26.14 -10.14
CA THR A 246 12.07 -26.02 -11.40
C THR A 246 10.95 -24.99 -11.30
N ILE A 247 9.73 -25.42 -10.96
CA ILE A 247 8.55 -24.55 -10.78
C ILE A 247 7.96 -24.65 -9.38
N LEU A 248 8.39 -25.59 -8.53
CA LEU A 248 7.89 -25.73 -7.17
C LEU A 248 8.85 -25.06 -6.20
N CYS A 249 8.32 -24.52 -5.11
CA CYS A 249 9.09 -23.89 -4.06
C CYS A 249 8.81 -24.52 -2.71
N PHE A 250 9.85 -24.62 -1.90
CA PHE A 250 9.85 -25.26 -0.59
C PHE A 250 10.35 -24.27 0.46
N ASP A 251 9.84 -24.39 1.68
CA ASP A 251 10.33 -23.63 2.82
C ASP A 251 11.64 -24.21 3.40
N LYS A 252 12.16 -23.57 4.45
CA LYS A 252 13.37 -24.01 5.17
C LYS A 252 13.28 -25.42 5.77
N ASP A 253 12.07 -25.96 5.94
CA ASP A 253 11.81 -27.28 6.52
C ASP A 253 11.48 -28.34 5.42
N ASN A 254 11.79 -28.01 4.15
CA ASN A 254 11.50 -28.81 2.95
C ASN A 254 10.00 -29.07 2.72
N GLN A 255 9.11 -28.22 3.25
CA GLN A 255 7.67 -28.36 2.99
C GLN A 255 7.26 -27.58 1.73
N PRO A 256 6.35 -28.11 0.89
CA PRO A 256 5.86 -27.41 -0.28
C PRO A 256 5.20 -26.07 0.10
N ALA A 257 5.81 -24.97 -0.35
CA ALA A 257 5.42 -23.61 0.00
C ALA A 257 4.67 -22.89 -1.14
N GLY A 258 4.89 -23.31 -2.40
CA GLY A 258 4.22 -22.70 -3.54
C GLY A 258 4.76 -23.17 -4.90
N TYR A 259 4.34 -22.50 -5.98
CA TYR A 259 4.90 -22.66 -7.31
C TYR A 259 5.19 -21.30 -8.00
N LEU A 260 6.17 -21.26 -8.89
CA LEU A 260 6.53 -20.06 -9.66
C LEU A 260 5.58 -19.88 -10.86
N LEU A 261 5.09 -18.65 -11.06
CA LEU A 261 4.39 -18.27 -12.29
C LEU A 261 5.41 -18.12 -13.41
N GLN A 262 5.27 -18.91 -14.48
CA GLN A 262 6.01 -18.73 -15.74
C GLN A 262 5.46 -17.55 -16.55
#